data_AF-G3ULR5-F1
#
_entry.id   AF-G3ULR5-F1
#
_cell.length_a   1.000
_cell.length_b   1.000
_cell.length_c   1.000
_cell.angle_alpha   90.00
_cell.angle_beta   90.00
_cell.angle_gamma   90.00
#
_symmetry.space_group_name_H-M   'P 1'
#
loop_
_entity.id
_entity.type
_entity.pdbx_description
1 polymer ?
#
loop_
_entity_poly.entity_id
_entity_poly.type
_entity_poly.pdbx_seq_one_letter_code
_entity_poly.pdbx_strand_id
1 'polypeptide(L)'
;RAESQKTIQDEIRSVIRQITATVTILPPLEVSCSFDLLIYTDKDLVVPEKWEESGPQFVISSEEVRLRSFTTTIHKVNSMVA
;
A
#
# COMPACT_ATOMS: atom_id res chain seq x y z
N ARG A 1 15.05 -21.25 -3.94
CA ARG A 1 15.70 -20.73 -5.17
C ARG A 1 15.45 -19.23 -5.18
N ALA A 2 16.48 -18.40 -5.25
CA ALA A 2 16.29 -16.95 -5.31
C ALA A 2 15.59 -16.58 -6.61
N GLU A 3 14.57 -15.73 -6.51
CA GLU A 3 13.87 -15.18 -7.66
C GLU A 3 14.75 -14.14 -8.35
N SER A 4 14.66 -14.04 -9.67
CA SER A 4 15.52 -13.13 -10.43
C SER A 4 15.09 -11.68 -10.19
N GLN A 5 16.05 -10.75 -10.12
CA GLN A 5 15.74 -9.32 -10.00
C GLN A 5 14.81 -8.83 -11.12
N LYS A 6 14.98 -9.37 -12.33
CA LYS A 6 14.12 -9.05 -13.48
C LYS A 6 12.66 -9.44 -13.20
N THR A 7 12.43 -10.64 -12.69
CA THR A 7 11.08 -11.12 -12.33
C THR A 7 10.44 -10.22 -11.28
N ILE A 8 11.17 -9.91 -10.19
CA ILE A 8 10.69 -9.03 -9.12
C ILE A 8 10.34 -7.64 -9.67
N GLN A 9 11.21 -7.06 -10.50
CA GLN A 9 10.96 -5.76 -11.13
C GLN A 9 9.76 -5.76 -12.07
N ASP A 10 9.54 -6.85 -12.81
CA ASP A 10 8.40 -7.00 -13.70
C ASP A 10 7.08 -7.09 -12.91
N GLU A 11 7.07 -7.77 -11.75
CA GLU A 11 5.92 -7.78 -10.84
C GLU A 11 5.66 -6.41 -10.22
N ILE A 12 6.70 -5.73 -9.70
CA ILE A 12 6.59 -4.37 -9.16
C ILE A 12 6.03 -3.41 -10.22
N ARG A 13 6.53 -3.49 -11.46
CA ARG A 13 6.01 -2.69 -12.58
C ARG A 13 4.52 -2.93 -12.80
N SER A 14 4.06 -4.18 -12.68
CA SER A 14 2.64 -4.49 -12.80
C SER A 14 1.81 -3.83 -11.69
N VAL A 15 2.31 -3.79 -10.45
CA VAL A 15 1.62 -3.13 -9.34
C VAL A 15 1.55 -1.62 -9.55
N ILE A 16 2.64 -0.97 -9.92
CA ILE A 16 2.67 0.49 -10.19
C ILE A 16 1.69 0.86 -11.31
N ARG A 17 1.65 0.08 -12.39
CA ARG A 17 0.68 0.31 -13.48
C ARG A 17 -0.76 0.16 -13.00
N GLN A 18 -1.03 -0.80 -12.12
CA GLN A 18 -2.37 -0.97 -11.56
C GLN A 18 -2.75 0.16 -10.62
N ILE A 19 -1.82 0.69 -9.82
CA ILE A 19 -2.09 1.88 -8.99
C ILE A 19 -2.58 3.04 -9.86
N THR A 20 -1.88 3.35 -10.95
CA THR A 20 -2.33 4.40 -11.89
C THR A 20 -3.66 4.05 -12.57
N ALA A 21 -3.87 2.79 -12.94
CA ALA A 21 -5.12 2.36 -13.57
C ALA A 21 -6.31 2.42 -12.61
N THR A 22 -6.11 2.12 -11.33
CA THR A 22 -7.18 2.17 -10.31
C THR A 22 -7.71 3.59 -10.14
N VAL A 23 -6.89 4.62 -10.32
CA VAL A 23 -7.36 6.03 -10.26
C VAL A 23 -8.48 6.31 -11.27
N THR A 24 -8.54 5.62 -12.42
CA THR A 24 -9.60 5.85 -13.42
C THR A 24 -10.96 5.31 -13.02
N ILE A 25 -11.03 4.44 -12.01
CA ILE A 25 -12.28 3.86 -11.49
C ILE A 25 -12.67 4.45 -10.14
N LEU A 26 -11.85 5.31 -9.55
CA LEU A 26 -12.18 6.03 -8.32
C LEU A 26 -13.02 7.27 -8.62
N PRO A 27 -13.90 7.69 -7.69
CA PRO A 27 -14.60 8.96 -7.80
C PRO A 27 -13.62 10.14 -7.95
N PRO A 28 -13.99 11.19 -8.71
CA PRO A 28 -13.14 12.38 -8.84
C PRO A 28 -12.99 13.07 -7.49
N LEU A 29 -11.76 13.47 -7.17
CA LEU A 29 -11.45 14.30 -6.00
C LEU A 29 -11.53 15.77 -6.39
N GLU A 30 -12.60 16.45 -5.99
CA GLU A 30 -12.84 17.86 -6.31
C GLU A 30 -12.27 18.84 -5.25
N VAL A 31 -11.74 18.31 -4.15
CA VAL A 31 -11.22 19.08 -3.03
C VAL A 31 -9.72 18.85 -2.85
N SER A 32 -9.03 19.82 -2.26
CA SER A 32 -7.65 19.62 -1.83
C SER A 32 -7.59 18.65 -0.65
N CYS A 33 -6.78 17.60 -0.78
CA CYS A 33 -6.58 16.60 0.26
C CYS A 33 -5.15 16.68 0.81
N SER A 34 -4.98 16.37 2.09
CA SER A 34 -3.70 15.96 2.68
C SER A 34 -3.60 14.43 2.68
N PHE A 35 -2.42 13.90 3.01
CA PHE A 35 -2.25 12.46 3.22
C PHE A 35 -1.51 12.21 4.54
N ASP A 36 -1.87 11.12 5.18
CA ASP A 36 -1.18 10.56 6.34
C ASP A 36 -0.63 9.17 5.97
N LEU A 37 0.58 8.85 6.47
CA LEU A 37 1.20 7.55 6.25
C LEU A 37 1.28 6.78 7.58
N LEU A 38 0.49 5.72 7.68
CA LEU A 38 0.46 4.85 8.85
C LEU A 38 1.23 3.55 8.60
N ILE A 39 2.09 3.18 9.54
CA ILE A 39 2.82 1.92 9.52
C ILE A 39 2.39 1.09 10.72
N TYR A 40 1.68 0.00 10.45
CA TYR A 40 1.30 -0.97 11.47
C TYR A 40 2.49 -1.88 11.77
N THR A 41 2.91 -1.91 13.03
CA THR A 41 4.06 -2.68 13.51
C THR A 41 3.64 -3.62 14.64
N ASP A 42 4.56 -4.48 15.07
CA ASP A 42 4.35 -5.31 16.26
C ASP A 42 4.19 -4.42 17.50
N LYS A 43 3.32 -4.83 18.43
CA LYS A 43 2.92 -4.00 19.59
C LYS A 43 4.06 -3.72 20.58
N ASP A 44 5.12 -4.52 20.53
CA ASP A 44 6.30 -4.43 21.39
C ASP A 44 7.47 -3.68 20.73
N LEU A 45 7.27 -3.14 19.51
CA LEU A 45 8.29 -2.34 18.84
C LEU A 45 8.48 -1.01 19.57
N VAL A 46 9.74 -0.66 19.85
CA VAL A 46 10.09 0.64 20.44
C VAL A 46 9.89 1.74 19.40
N VAL A 47 9.01 2.68 19.70
CA VAL A 47 8.74 3.84 18.84
C VAL A 47 9.99 4.73 18.75
N PRO A 48 10.55 4.97 17.56
CA PRO A 48 11.70 5.86 17.41
C PRO A 48 11.33 7.31 17.72
N GLU A 49 12.31 8.12 18.14
CA GLU A 49 12.09 9.50 18.64
C GLU A 49 11.29 10.42 17.70
N LYS A 50 11.40 10.24 16.38
CA LYS A 50 10.69 11.07 15.38
C LYS A 50 9.31 10.52 14.98
N TRP A 51 8.88 9.42 15.58
CA TRP A 51 7.62 8.76 15.30
C TRP A 51 6.70 8.87 16.52
N GLU A 52 5.41 8.73 16.27
CA GLU A 52 4.38 8.74 17.30
C GLU A 52 3.39 7.59 17.08
N GLU A 53 2.71 7.19 18.15
CA GLU A 53 1.58 6.28 18.05
C GLU A 53 0.36 7.04 17.52
N SER A 54 -0.27 6.50 16.48
CA SER A 54 -1.43 7.11 15.84
C SER A 54 -2.70 6.29 16.07
N GLY A 55 -3.86 6.94 15.94
CA GLY A 55 -5.13 6.25 15.74
C GLY A 55 -5.20 5.54 14.36
N PRO A 56 -6.20 4.65 14.16
CA PRO A 56 -6.30 3.80 12.97
C PRO A 56 -6.88 4.48 11.71
N GLN A 57 -7.32 5.74 11.78
CA GLN A 57 -7.89 6.52 10.67
C GLN A 57 -8.93 5.74 9.84
N PHE A 58 -10.02 5.30 10.48
CA PHE A 58 -11.05 4.49 9.82
C PHE A 58 -11.79 5.26 8.71
N VAL A 59 -11.89 4.64 7.54
CA VAL A 59 -12.78 5.07 6.45
C VAL A 59 -14.07 4.26 6.55
N ILE A 60 -15.21 4.94 6.61
CA ILE A 60 -16.54 4.31 6.75
C ILE A 60 -17.18 4.25 5.36
N SER A 61 -17.91 3.17 5.07
CA SER A 61 -18.63 2.99 3.80
C SER A 61 -17.73 2.98 2.55
N SER A 62 -16.58 2.33 2.66
CA SER A 62 -15.59 2.15 1.59
C SER A 62 -15.96 1.02 0.62
N GLU A 63 -15.45 1.11 -0.61
CA GLU A 63 -15.49 0.03 -1.61
C GLU A 63 -14.08 -0.45 -1.91
N GLU A 64 -13.84 -1.76 -1.83
CA GLU A 64 -12.49 -2.29 -1.92
C GLU A 64 -12.12 -2.73 -3.35
N VAL A 65 -10.97 -2.24 -3.83
CA VAL A 65 -10.33 -2.74 -5.05
C VAL A 65 -8.99 -3.37 -4.69
N ARG A 66 -8.90 -4.69 -4.89
CA ARG A 66 -7.66 -5.46 -4.68
C ARG A 66 -6.77 -5.41 -5.92
N LEU A 67 -5.51 -5.05 -5.72
CA LEU A 67 -4.48 -5.03 -6.75
C LEU A 67 -3.64 -6.32 -6.71
N ARG A 68 -2.79 -6.52 -7.73
CA ARG A 68 -1.79 -7.59 -7.73
C ARG A 68 -0.81 -7.41 -6.57
N SER A 69 -0.35 -8.52 -6.04
CA SER A 69 0.78 -8.60 -5.12
C SER A 69 2.07 -8.88 -5.87
N PHE A 70 3.21 -8.52 -5.30
CA PHE A 70 4.52 -9.01 -5.75
C PHE A 70 5.26 -9.69 -4.58
N THR A 71 6.25 -10.52 -4.89
CA THR A 71 7.08 -11.17 -3.87
C THR A 71 8.56 -11.14 -4.22
N THR A 72 9.39 -11.23 -3.19
CA THR A 72 10.85 -11.45 -3.32
C THR A 72 11.24 -12.86 -2.85
N THR A 73 10.27 -13.76 -2.67
CA THR A 73 10.35 -15.04 -1.93
C THR A 73 10.57 -14.94 -0.42
N ILE A 74 11.03 -13.79 0.07
CA ILE A 74 11.18 -13.49 1.51
C ILE A 74 9.97 -12.70 2.00
N HIS A 75 9.63 -11.63 1.28
CA HIS A 75 8.50 -10.78 1.59
C HIS A 75 7.47 -10.86 0.47
N LYS A 76 6.20 -10.74 0.85
CA LYS A 76 5.09 -10.60 -0.09
C LYS A 76 4.35 -9.32 0.26
N VAL A 77 4.20 -8.43 -0.73
CA VAL A 77 3.48 -7.18 -0.57
C VAL A 77 2.15 -7.31 -1.30
N ASN A 78 1.06 -7.21 -0.54
CA ASN A 78 -0.28 -7.12 -1.10
C ASN A 78 -0.67 -5.63 -1.20
N SER A 79 -1.55 -5.31 -2.15
CA SER A 79 -1.99 -3.93 -2.39
C SER A 79 -3.48 -3.89 -2.59
N MET A 80 -4.12 -2.88 -2.03
CA MET A 80 -5.55 -2.61 -2.17
C MET A 80 -5.84 -1.13 -1.90
N VAL A 81 -6.98 -0.67 -2.37
CA VAL A 81 -7.59 0.60 -1.97
C VAL A 81 -9.01 0.32 -1.48
N ALA A 82 -9.46 1.09 -0.50
CA ALA A 82 -10.80 1.06 0.08
C ALA A 82 -11.45 2.43 -0.11
#